data_AF-A0A836QNU2-F1
#
_entry.id   AF-A0A836QNU2-F1
#
_cell.length_a   1.000
_cell.length_b   1.000
_cell.length_c   1.000
_cell.angle_alpha   90.00
_cell.angle_beta   90.00
_cell.angle_gamma   90.00
#
_symmetry.space_group_name_H-M   'P 1'
#
loop_
_entity.id
_entity.type
_entity.pdbx_description
1 polymer ?
#
loop_
_entity_poly.entity_id
_entity_poly.type
_entity_poly.pdbx_seq_one_letter_code
_entity_poly.pdbx_strand_id
1 'polypeptide(L)'
;GALALDHDTFREMARSYPRVGPLGELRRSLAGLRLADLAVGRDGRNRCLLSAFRARTGRNQPSNSRFIFGQASWLRGLIRPAPGYGLAYLDWSQQEFGIAAALSGDPHMMAAYGSGDPYLEFAIQAGAVPASATRDTHPMMREQFKTCALAVQYGMGAESLGVRIGQPTSQARELLTLHHQTYRTFWQWSDASLDYAYLHGSLSTTFGWTMHVAPWANPRSIRNFPMQANGAEMLRLACCFATEGGIRVCAPVHDALLIEAPLGDLECAVATTRSAMERASCVVLDRFPLRAATSLIRSPDRYADPRGQRMWDTVWDILAELDGGVPRVH
;
A
#
# COMPACT_ATOMS: atom_id res chain seq x y z
N GLY A 1 13.82 19.37 26.46
CA GLY A 1 13.91 20.83 26.30
C GLY A 1 14.15 21.30 24.88
N ALA A 2 14.48 20.42 23.91
CA ALA A 2 14.53 20.81 22.50
C ALA A 2 13.11 20.98 21.94
N LEU A 3 12.96 21.84 20.93
CA LEU A 3 11.72 21.96 20.17
C LEU A 3 11.42 20.65 19.44
N ALA A 4 10.18 20.19 19.49
CA ALA A 4 9.71 19.07 18.70
C ALA A 4 9.55 19.53 17.24
N LEU A 5 10.40 19.03 16.35
CA LEU A 5 10.46 19.42 14.94
C LEU A 5 9.91 18.35 14.00
N ASP A 6 9.15 17.39 14.54
CA ASP A 6 8.51 16.32 13.77
C ASP A 6 7.25 16.80 13.03
N HIS A 7 6.79 16.00 12.08
CA HIS A 7 5.68 16.34 11.20
C HIS A 7 4.37 16.54 11.95
N ASP A 8 4.08 15.69 12.93
CA ASP A 8 2.82 15.73 13.67
C ASP A 8 2.74 17.01 14.50
N THR A 9 3.84 17.40 15.14
CA THR A 9 3.95 18.69 15.84
C THR A 9 3.70 19.88 14.91
N PHE A 10 4.34 19.92 13.72
CA PHE A 10 4.09 21.00 12.75
C PHE A 10 2.64 21.03 12.27
N ARG A 11 2.03 19.87 12.05
CA ARG A 11 0.63 19.74 11.61
C ARG A 11 -0.35 20.24 12.66
N GLU A 12 -0.10 19.91 13.93
CA GLU A 12 -0.91 20.37 15.05
C GLU A 12 -0.75 21.87 15.26
N MET A 13 0.49 22.36 15.30
CA MET A 13 0.78 23.79 15.47
C MET A 13 0.24 24.64 14.33
N ALA A 14 0.21 24.13 13.09
CA ALA A 14 -0.38 24.84 11.96
C ALA A 14 -1.89 25.12 12.13
N ARG A 15 -2.61 24.35 12.97
CA ARG A 15 -4.03 24.62 13.29
C ARG A 15 -4.19 25.92 14.08
N SER A 16 -3.28 26.17 15.01
CA SER A 16 -3.29 27.37 15.87
C SER A 16 -2.50 28.53 15.25
N TYR A 17 -1.46 28.23 14.49
CA TYR A 17 -0.54 29.18 13.87
C TYR A 17 -0.34 28.86 12.38
N PRO A 18 -1.25 29.30 11.50
CA PRO A 18 -1.23 28.94 10.07
C PRO A 18 0.09 29.25 9.36
N ARG A 19 0.83 30.28 9.82
CA ARG A 19 2.15 30.68 9.29
C ARG A 19 3.24 29.61 9.43
N VAL A 20 3.05 28.65 10.35
CA VAL A 20 3.98 27.53 10.57
C VAL A 20 3.79 26.41 9.54
N GLY A 21 2.61 26.35 8.89
CA GLY A 21 2.29 25.36 7.87
C GLY A 21 3.30 25.33 6.72
N PRO A 22 3.52 26.45 6.00
CA PRO A 22 4.49 26.52 4.91
C PRO A 22 5.91 26.14 5.32
N LEU A 23 6.34 26.50 6.53
CA LEU A 23 7.66 26.12 7.04
C LEU A 23 7.78 24.60 7.24
N GLY A 24 6.73 23.97 7.77
CA GLY A 24 6.66 22.51 7.91
C GLY A 24 6.66 21.78 6.57
N GLU A 25 6.00 22.35 5.56
CA GLU A 25 6.04 21.84 4.18
C GLU A 25 7.41 21.98 3.55
N LEU A 26 8.04 23.17 3.62
CA LEU A 26 9.39 23.40 3.12
C LEU A 26 10.40 22.42 3.72
N ARG A 27 10.38 22.24 5.05
CA ARG A 27 11.26 21.28 5.74
C ARG A 27 11.07 19.86 5.22
N ARG A 28 9.83 19.45 4.96
CA ARG A 28 9.49 18.14 4.42
C ARG A 28 9.99 17.98 2.99
N SER A 29 9.81 18.99 2.15
CA SER A 29 10.29 19.01 0.76
C SER A 29 11.80 18.91 0.71
N LEU A 30 12.52 19.71 1.49
CA LEU A 30 13.99 19.67 1.59
C LEU A 30 14.50 18.33 2.11
N ALA A 31 13.84 17.75 3.12
CA ALA A 31 14.18 16.42 3.62
C ALA A 31 13.94 15.32 2.56
N GLY A 32 12.92 15.49 1.71
CA GLY A 32 12.60 14.59 0.59
C GLY A 32 13.48 14.76 -0.64
N LEU A 33 14.14 15.91 -0.82
CA LEU A 33 15.04 16.24 -1.93
C LEU A 33 16.45 15.60 -1.80
N ARG A 34 16.55 14.40 -1.22
CA ARG A 34 17.83 13.67 -1.10
C ARG A 34 18.11 12.83 -2.35
N LEU A 35 18.22 13.51 -3.49
CA LEU A 35 18.50 12.88 -4.79
C LEU A 35 19.91 12.29 -4.89
N ALA A 36 20.86 12.78 -4.08
CA ALA A 36 22.27 12.38 -4.14
C ALA A 36 22.52 10.87 -3.90
N ASP A 37 21.58 10.19 -3.23
CA ASP A 37 21.71 8.76 -2.90
C ASP A 37 21.15 7.83 -4.00
N LEU A 38 20.45 8.37 -5.01
CA LEU A 38 19.91 7.58 -6.11
C LEU A 38 21.03 7.24 -7.11
N ALA A 39 21.56 6.03 -7.01
CA ALA A 39 22.52 5.52 -7.99
C ALA A 39 21.84 5.25 -9.33
N VAL A 40 22.12 6.07 -10.35
CA VAL A 40 21.64 5.92 -11.72
C VAL A 40 22.80 5.43 -12.60
N GLY A 41 22.62 4.29 -13.25
CA GLY A 41 23.61 3.71 -14.15
C GLY A 41 23.73 4.48 -15.47
N ARG A 42 24.77 4.16 -16.27
CA ARG A 42 24.95 4.71 -17.63
C ARG A 42 23.78 4.40 -18.57
N ASP A 43 22.99 3.38 -18.24
CA ASP A 43 21.76 2.99 -18.94
C ASP A 43 20.52 3.78 -18.49
N GLY A 44 20.69 4.81 -17.64
CA GLY A 44 19.60 5.65 -17.13
C GLY A 44 18.73 4.96 -16.08
N ARG A 45 19.12 3.79 -15.55
CA ARG A 45 18.33 3.04 -14.58
C ARG A 45 18.81 3.27 -13.14
N ASN A 46 17.88 3.52 -12.22
CA ASN A 46 18.16 3.50 -10.79
C ASN A 46 18.42 2.06 -10.32
N ARG A 47 19.56 1.81 -9.67
CA ARG A 47 19.93 0.49 -9.14
C ARG A 47 20.11 0.57 -7.63
N CYS A 48 19.43 -0.31 -6.92
CA CYS A 48 19.58 -0.44 -5.48
C CYS A 48 19.53 -1.91 -5.08
N LEU A 49 20.11 -2.22 -3.92
CA LEU A 49 19.94 -3.52 -3.30
C LEU A 49 18.49 -3.62 -2.79
N LEU A 50 17.73 -4.61 -3.27
CA LEU A 50 16.36 -4.86 -2.82
C LEU A 50 16.29 -5.42 -1.40
N SER A 51 17.41 -5.96 -0.90
CA SER A 51 17.51 -6.61 0.42
C SER A 51 16.40 -7.62 0.63
N ALA A 52 16.35 -8.62 -0.25
CA ALA A 52 15.36 -9.69 -0.20
C ALA A 52 15.43 -10.43 1.14
N PHE A 53 14.27 -10.86 1.65
CA PHE A 53 14.13 -11.60 2.91
C PHE A 53 14.61 -10.88 4.17
N ARG A 54 14.87 -9.57 4.10
CA ARG A 54 15.42 -8.82 5.24
C ARG A 54 14.41 -8.59 6.36
N ALA A 55 13.12 -8.50 6.03
CA ALA A 55 12.07 -8.35 7.05
C ALA A 55 11.81 -9.68 7.79
N ARG A 56 11.35 -9.60 9.05
CA ARG A 56 10.82 -10.77 9.78
C ARG A 56 9.67 -11.47 9.04
N THR A 57 8.95 -10.75 8.20
CA THR A 57 7.86 -11.24 7.34
C THR A 57 8.36 -11.80 5.99
N GLY A 58 9.67 -11.85 5.75
CA GLY A 58 10.22 -12.27 4.46
C GLY A 58 10.12 -11.22 3.35
N ARG A 59 9.53 -10.05 3.61
CA ARG A 59 9.47 -8.92 2.67
C ARG A 59 10.88 -8.38 2.35
N ASN A 60 10.98 -7.84 1.14
CA ASN A 60 12.12 -7.02 0.71
C ASN A 60 12.19 -5.72 1.53
N GLN A 61 13.39 -5.22 1.81
CA GLN A 61 13.59 -3.93 2.49
C GLN A 61 14.67 -3.09 1.79
N PRO A 62 14.40 -2.61 0.56
CA PRO A 62 15.30 -1.68 -0.10
C PRO A 62 15.50 -0.42 0.74
N SER A 63 16.65 0.23 0.60
CA SER A 63 16.89 1.51 1.28
C SER A 63 15.93 2.58 0.76
N ASN A 64 15.21 3.24 1.66
CA ASN A 64 14.33 4.37 1.33
C ASN A 64 15.06 5.50 0.61
N SER A 65 16.36 5.71 0.90
CA SER A 65 17.13 6.77 0.24
C SER A 65 17.65 6.37 -1.15
N ARG A 66 17.80 5.07 -1.43
CA ARG A 66 18.42 4.60 -2.69
C ARG A 66 17.43 4.05 -3.70
N PHE A 67 16.23 3.67 -3.25
CA PHE A 67 15.18 3.13 -4.09
C PHE A 67 14.16 4.20 -4.41
N ILE A 68 13.94 4.45 -5.70
CA ILE A 68 13.04 5.52 -6.16
C ILE A 68 11.61 5.41 -5.59
N PHE A 69 11.12 4.19 -5.33
CA PHE A 69 9.79 4.00 -4.73
C PHE A 69 9.75 4.19 -3.22
N GLY A 70 10.91 4.16 -2.54
CA GLY A 70 11.07 4.49 -1.12
C GLY A 70 11.25 5.99 -0.86
N GLN A 71 11.50 6.77 -1.91
CA GLN A 71 11.53 8.23 -1.87
C GLN A 71 10.12 8.83 -1.85
N ALA A 72 10.03 10.15 -1.67
CA ALA A 72 8.76 10.86 -1.70
C ALA A 72 8.01 10.63 -3.04
N SER A 73 6.69 10.48 -2.99
CA SER A 73 5.88 10.10 -4.16
C SER A 73 6.06 11.01 -5.38
N TRP A 74 6.28 12.31 -5.17
CA TRP A 74 6.52 13.26 -6.26
C TRP A 74 7.83 12.99 -7.02
N LEU A 75 8.83 12.37 -6.40
CA LEU A 75 10.07 11.96 -7.07
C LEU A 75 9.86 10.81 -8.06
N ARG A 76 8.73 10.09 -7.98
CA ARG A 76 8.40 9.05 -8.96
C ARG A 76 8.24 9.62 -10.37
N GLY A 77 7.96 10.92 -10.53
CA GLY A 77 7.97 11.62 -11.82
C GLY A 77 9.31 11.57 -12.59
N LEU A 78 10.41 11.21 -11.91
CA LEU A 78 11.69 10.96 -12.56
C LEU A 78 11.72 9.64 -13.34
N ILE A 79 10.80 8.72 -13.05
CA ILE A 79 10.67 7.44 -13.75
C ILE A 79 10.03 7.69 -15.13
N ARG A 80 10.73 7.27 -16.18
CA ARG A 80 10.28 7.40 -17.57
C ARG A 80 10.69 6.15 -18.37
N PRO A 81 9.79 5.56 -19.16
CA PRO A 81 10.17 4.52 -20.13
C PRO A 81 11.14 5.08 -21.18
N ALA A 82 11.99 4.22 -21.73
CA ALA A 82 12.77 4.55 -22.92
C ALA A 82 11.86 4.82 -24.14
N PRO A 83 12.35 5.57 -25.15
CA PRO A 83 11.62 5.73 -26.42
C PRO A 83 11.20 4.38 -27.02
N GLY A 84 9.93 4.24 -27.43
CA GLY A 84 9.37 2.99 -27.97
C GLY A 84 8.96 1.95 -26.92
N TYR A 85 9.14 2.23 -25.62
CA TYR A 85 8.75 1.36 -24.51
C TYR A 85 7.61 1.97 -23.68
N GLY A 86 6.97 1.10 -22.90
CA GLY A 86 6.06 1.47 -21.83
C GLY A 86 6.40 0.75 -20.53
N LEU A 87 5.95 1.33 -19.42
CA LEU A 87 5.95 0.73 -18.10
C LEU A 87 4.53 0.37 -17.69
N ALA A 88 4.39 -0.73 -16.97
CA ALA A 88 3.16 -1.05 -16.27
C ALA A 88 3.44 -1.30 -14.78
N TYR A 89 2.68 -0.63 -13.93
CA TYR A 89 2.67 -0.83 -12.48
C TYR A 89 1.43 -1.63 -12.12
N LEU A 90 1.62 -2.88 -11.69
CA LEU A 90 0.54 -3.79 -11.32
C LEU A 90 0.56 -4.00 -9.81
N ASP A 91 -0.53 -3.68 -9.13
CA ASP A 91 -0.63 -3.67 -7.66
C ASP A 91 -1.84 -4.50 -7.20
N TRP A 92 -1.68 -5.37 -6.20
CA TRP A 92 -2.82 -6.13 -5.69
C TRP A 92 -3.85 -5.20 -5.05
N SER A 93 -5.11 -5.34 -5.45
CA SER A 93 -6.20 -4.56 -4.90
C SER A 93 -6.51 -5.04 -3.48
N GLN A 94 -6.23 -4.21 -2.48
CA GLN A 94 -6.49 -4.51 -1.06
C GLN A 94 -5.88 -5.86 -0.63
N GLN A 95 -4.60 -6.10 -0.99
CA GLN A 95 -3.91 -7.38 -0.80
C GLN A 95 -4.09 -7.97 0.61
N GLU A 96 -3.77 -7.20 1.65
CA GLU A 96 -3.80 -7.70 3.02
C GLU A 96 -5.23 -8.07 3.46
N PHE A 97 -6.27 -7.37 2.99
CA PHE A 97 -7.68 -7.72 3.26
C PHE A 97 -8.06 -9.04 2.56
N GLY A 98 -7.67 -9.22 1.30
CA GLY A 98 -7.91 -10.46 0.56
C GLY A 98 -7.21 -11.66 1.19
N ILE A 99 -5.96 -11.48 1.66
CA ILE A 99 -5.23 -12.53 2.40
C ILE A 99 -5.94 -12.87 3.71
N ALA A 100 -6.37 -11.85 4.48
CA ALA A 100 -7.11 -12.07 5.73
C ALA A 100 -8.42 -12.84 5.49
N ALA A 101 -9.16 -12.49 4.43
CA ALA A 101 -10.38 -13.20 4.04
C ALA A 101 -10.10 -14.67 3.70
N ALA A 102 -9.09 -14.93 2.87
CA ALA A 102 -8.75 -16.29 2.45
C ALA A 102 -8.22 -17.16 3.59
N LEU A 103 -7.29 -16.65 4.41
CA LEU A 103 -6.68 -17.42 5.49
C LEU A 103 -7.64 -17.69 6.64
N SER A 104 -8.57 -16.76 6.92
CA SER A 104 -9.60 -16.98 7.94
C SER A 104 -10.76 -17.84 7.47
N GLY A 105 -10.99 -17.94 6.16
CA GLY A 105 -12.17 -18.60 5.59
C GLY A 105 -13.48 -17.90 5.96
N ASP A 106 -13.45 -16.61 6.32
CA ASP A 106 -14.66 -15.86 6.68
C ASP A 106 -15.51 -15.57 5.42
N PRO A 107 -16.71 -16.15 5.29
CA PRO A 107 -17.49 -16.02 4.06
C PRO A 107 -17.95 -14.59 3.79
N HIS A 108 -18.21 -13.79 4.83
CA HIS A 108 -18.60 -12.39 4.68
C HIS A 108 -17.41 -11.55 4.21
N MET A 109 -16.23 -11.79 4.77
CA MET A 109 -15.01 -11.08 4.37
C MET A 109 -14.58 -11.47 2.96
N MET A 110 -14.71 -12.74 2.57
CA MET A 110 -14.46 -13.21 1.21
C MET A 110 -15.45 -12.61 0.21
N ALA A 111 -16.74 -12.55 0.54
CA ALA A 111 -17.75 -11.87 -0.26
C ALA A 111 -17.48 -10.36 -0.38
N ALA A 112 -17.05 -9.73 0.73
CA ALA A 112 -16.64 -8.33 0.76
C ALA A 112 -15.47 -8.05 -0.16
N TYR A 113 -14.45 -8.91 -0.16
CA TYR A 113 -13.38 -8.81 -1.13
C TYR A 113 -13.91 -9.01 -2.56
N GLY A 114 -14.75 -10.03 -2.79
CA GLY A 114 -15.34 -10.34 -4.09
C GLY A 114 -16.10 -9.18 -4.74
N SER A 115 -16.77 -8.33 -3.95
CA SER A 115 -17.60 -7.22 -4.44
C SER A 115 -16.85 -6.16 -5.28
N GLY A 116 -15.52 -6.06 -5.14
CA GLY A 116 -14.74 -4.99 -5.77
C GLY A 116 -14.48 -3.81 -4.84
N ASP A 117 -15.27 -3.67 -3.79
CA ASP A 117 -15.16 -2.59 -2.81
C ASP A 117 -15.44 -3.12 -1.40
N PRO A 118 -14.44 -3.78 -0.76
CA PRO A 118 -14.64 -4.44 0.52
C PRO A 118 -15.10 -3.48 1.62
N TYR A 119 -14.80 -2.19 1.50
CA TYR A 119 -15.15 -1.20 2.52
C TYR A 119 -16.61 -0.78 2.43
N LEU A 120 -17.15 -0.62 1.22
CA LEU A 120 -18.57 -0.33 1.03
C LEU A 120 -19.41 -1.57 1.35
N GLU A 121 -18.94 -2.74 0.92
CA GLU A 121 -19.62 -4.00 1.21
C GLU A 121 -19.62 -4.31 2.72
N PHE A 122 -18.54 -3.98 3.45
CA PHE A 122 -18.56 -4.01 4.92
C PHE A 122 -19.69 -3.13 5.50
N ALA A 123 -19.88 -1.91 4.99
CA ALA A 123 -20.94 -1.02 5.44
C ALA A 123 -22.35 -1.58 5.19
N ILE A 124 -22.55 -2.23 4.04
CA ILE A 124 -23.81 -2.89 3.68
C ILE A 124 -24.06 -4.09 4.61
N GLN A 125 -23.07 -4.97 4.79
CA GLN A 125 -23.17 -6.16 5.63
C GLN A 125 -23.37 -5.82 7.12
N ALA A 126 -22.82 -4.70 7.57
CA ALA A 126 -23.03 -4.17 8.92
C ALA A 126 -24.39 -3.48 9.10
N GLY A 127 -25.20 -3.34 8.04
CA GLY A 127 -26.50 -2.66 8.09
C GLY A 127 -26.41 -1.14 8.23
N ALA A 128 -25.24 -0.55 7.99
CA ALA A 128 -25.01 0.89 8.15
C ALA A 128 -25.46 1.70 6.93
N VAL A 129 -25.57 1.06 5.77
CA VAL A 129 -26.08 1.64 4.51
C VAL A 129 -26.97 0.61 3.79
N PRO A 130 -27.91 1.05 2.93
CA PRO A 130 -28.76 0.12 2.17
C PRO A 130 -27.96 -0.66 1.12
N ALA A 131 -28.48 -1.80 0.66
CA ALA A 131 -27.85 -2.62 -0.38
C ALA A 131 -27.72 -1.91 -1.74
N SER A 132 -28.49 -0.86 -1.99
CA SER A 132 -28.39 0.00 -3.17
C SER A 132 -27.27 1.06 -3.06
N ALA A 133 -26.53 1.09 -1.96
CA ALA A 133 -25.47 2.06 -1.75
C ALA A 133 -24.35 1.89 -2.78
N THR A 134 -23.85 3.02 -3.26
CA THR A 134 -22.75 3.11 -4.23
C THR A 134 -21.70 4.09 -3.72
N ARG A 135 -20.53 4.10 -4.37
CA ARG A 135 -19.43 5.03 -4.05
C ARG A 135 -19.86 6.50 -4.14
N ASP A 136 -20.76 6.82 -5.06
CA ASP A 136 -21.20 8.19 -5.32
C ASP A 136 -22.34 8.62 -4.39
N THR A 137 -23.18 7.69 -3.94
CA THR A 137 -24.30 7.99 -3.04
C THR A 137 -23.88 8.06 -1.57
N HIS A 138 -22.90 7.25 -1.15
CA HIS A 138 -22.48 7.15 0.26
C HIS A 138 -20.95 7.28 0.45
N PRO A 139 -20.28 8.30 -0.10
CA PRO A 139 -18.82 8.42 -0.05
C PRO A 139 -18.27 8.59 1.37
N MET A 140 -18.98 9.33 2.23
CA MET A 140 -18.55 9.56 3.62
C MET A 140 -18.60 8.28 4.47
N MET A 141 -19.68 7.52 4.36
CA MET A 141 -19.84 6.24 5.06
C MET A 141 -18.77 5.25 4.61
N ARG A 142 -18.54 5.14 3.29
CA ARG A 142 -17.47 4.31 2.74
C ARG A 142 -16.10 4.68 3.32
N GLU A 143 -15.78 5.96 3.44
CA GLU A 143 -14.47 6.38 3.98
C GLU A 143 -14.32 6.07 5.47
N GLN A 144 -15.39 6.19 6.26
CA GLN A 144 -15.40 5.78 7.67
C GLN A 144 -15.15 4.27 7.81
N PHE A 145 -15.90 3.45 7.06
CA PHE A 145 -15.77 1.99 7.07
C PHE A 145 -14.41 1.52 6.54
N LYS A 146 -13.88 2.18 5.51
CA LYS A 146 -12.52 1.97 5.01
C LYS A 146 -11.48 2.27 6.09
N THR A 147 -11.62 3.40 6.79
CA THR A 147 -10.70 3.77 7.86
C THR A 147 -10.76 2.76 8.99
N CYS A 148 -11.95 2.27 9.36
CA CYS A 148 -12.14 1.22 10.36
C CYS A 148 -11.49 -0.10 9.92
N ALA A 149 -11.77 -0.60 8.72
CA ALA A 149 -11.22 -1.87 8.23
C ALA A 149 -9.68 -1.85 8.20
N LEU A 150 -9.08 -0.75 7.72
CA LEU A 150 -7.63 -0.57 7.74
C LEU A 150 -7.09 -0.43 9.17
N ALA A 151 -7.80 0.26 10.06
CA ALA A 151 -7.41 0.41 11.45
C ALA A 151 -7.41 -0.91 12.23
N VAL A 152 -8.44 -1.75 12.01
CA VAL A 152 -8.55 -3.10 12.58
C VAL A 152 -7.37 -3.97 12.16
N GLN A 153 -7.02 -3.93 10.88
CA GLN A 153 -5.91 -4.71 10.34
C GLN A 153 -4.56 -4.33 10.98
N TYR A 154 -4.44 -3.17 11.63
CA TYR A 154 -3.25 -2.76 12.38
C TYR A 154 -3.45 -2.78 13.91
N GLY A 155 -4.56 -3.35 14.39
CA GLY A 155 -4.91 -3.46 15.81
C GLY A 155 -5.09 -2.10 16.50
N MET A 156 -5.62 -1.11 15.78
CA MET A 156 -5.88 0.22 16.32
C MET A 156 -7.08 0.21 17.28
N GLY A 157 -6.93 0.82 18.46
CA GLY A 157 -8.00 0.97 19.44
C GLY A 157 -8.98 2.10 19.13
N ALA A 158 -10.11 2.13 19.84
CA ALA A 158 -11.21 3.08 19.63
C ALA A 158 -10.80 4.56 19.73
N GLU A 159 -9.89 4.91 20.64
CA GLU A 159 -9.42 6.29 20.81
C GLU A 159 -8.68 6.80 19.57
N SER A 160 -7.67 6.03 19.12
CA SER A 160 -6.90 6.36 17.92
C SER A 160 -7.77 6.34 16.66
N LEU A 161 -8.73 5.42 16.59
CA LEU A 161 -9.69 5.39 15.49
C LEU A 161 -10.58 6.63 15.49
N GLY A 162 -11.12 7.03 16.64
CA GLY A 162 -11.95 8.23 16.80
C GLY A 162 -11.27 9.50 16.31
N VAL A 163 -10.01 9.70 16.70
CA VAL A 163 -9.17 10.81 16.18
C VAL A 163 -9.03 10.75 14.67
N ARG A 164 -8.83 9.54 14.10
CA ARG A 164 -8.60 9.35 12.67
C ARG A 164 -9.84 9.58 11.81
N ILE A 165 -11.01 9.20 12.29
CA ILE A 165 -12.30 9.42 11.61
C ILE A 165 -12.94 10.77 11.96
N GLY A 166 -12.35 11.54 12.89
CA GLY A 166 -12.89 12.81 13.36
C GLY A 166 -14.23 12.66 14.09
N GLN A 167 -14.40 11.58 14.86
CA GLN A 167 -15.63 11.28 15.60
C GLN A 167 -15.34 10.98 17.08
N PRO A 168 -16.35 11.07 17.96
CA PRO A 168 -16.21 10.66 19.35
C PRO A 168 -15.75 9.19 19.50
N THR A 169 -15.01 8.90 20.57
CA THR A 169 -14.53 7.54 20.88
C THR A 169 -15.65 6.50 20.96
N SER A 170 -16.86 6.91 21.37
CA SER A 170 -18.05 6.03 21.38
C SER A 170 -18.41 5.54 19.98
N GLN A 171 -18.42 6.43 18.98
CA GLN A 171 -18.71 6.07 17.58
C GLN A 171 -17.64 5.16 17.01
N ALA A 172 -16.37 5.42 17.33
CA ALA A 172 -15.27 4.56 16.91
C ALA A 172 -15.36 3.16 17.54
N ARG A 173 -15.77 3.06 18.81
CA ARG A 173 -16.01 1.78 19.48
C ARG A 173 -17.14 1.00 18.82
N GLU A 174 -18.23 1.68 18.46
CA GLU A 174 -19.34 1.06 17.73
C GLU A 174 -18.90 0.51 16.37
N LEU A 175 -18.12 1.25 15.59
CA LEU A 175 -17.57 0.76 14.31
C LEU A 175 -16.68 -0.48 14.48
N LEU A 176 -15.84 -0.51 15.53
CA LEU A 176 -15.03 -1.69 15.84
C LEU A 176 -15.92 -2.88 16.23
N THR A 177 -16.97 -2.66 17.01
CA THR A 177 -17.95 -3.69 17.36
C THR A 177 -18.67 -4.22 16.13
N LEU A 178 -19.11 -3.36 15.22
CA LEU A 178 -19.71 -3.77 13.95
C LEU A 178 -18.75 -4.65 13.14
N HIS A 179 -17.48 -4.24 13.00
CA HIS A 179 -16.48 -5.06 12.30
C HIS A 179 -16.31 -6.44 12.94
N HIS A 180 -16.32 -6.51 14.28
CA HIS A 180 -16.20 -7.76 15.02
C HIS A 180 -17.42 -8.66 14.91
N GLN A 181 -18.60 -8.08 14.75
CA GLN A 181 -19.85 -8.80 14.55
C GLN A 181 -19.99 -9.30 13.11
N THR A 182 -19.62 -8.48 12.13
CA THR A 182 -19.71 -8.82 10.70
C THR A 182 -18.69 -9.88 10.30
N TYR A 183 -17.43 -9.77 10.74
CA TYR A 183 -16.35 -10.70 10.38
C TYR A 183 -15.93 -11.59 11.55
N ARG A 184 -16.91 -12.31 12.11
CA ARG A 184 -16.72 -13.10 13.34
C ARG A 184 -15.71 -14.24 13.15
N THR A 185 -15.75 -14.92 12.01
CA THR A 185 -14.84 -16.05 11.73
C THR A 185 -13.41 -15.54 11.59
N PHE A 186 -13.22 -14.38 10.97
CA PHE A 186 -11.92 -13.70 10.94
C PHE A 186 -11.35 -13.45 12.34
N TRP A 187 -12.15 -12.93 13.26
CA TRP A 187 -11.65 -12.65 14.62
C TRP A 187 -11.35 -13.91 15.41
N GLN A 188 -12.19 -14.95 15.30
CA GLN A 188 -11.92 -16.26 15.90
C GLN A 188 -10.59 -16.83 15.39
N TRP A 189 -10.36 -16.78 14.08
CA TRP A 189 -9.09 -17.18 13.47
C TRP A 189 -7.90 -16.33 13.94
N SER A 190 -8.08 -15.01 14.04
CA SER A 190 -7.03 -14.07 14.44
C SER A 190 -6.63 -14.28 15.91
N ASP A 191 -7.60 -14.49 16.79
CA ASP A 191 -7.40 -14.80 18.21
C ASP A 191 -6.69 -16.16 18.35
N ALA A 192 -7.17 -17.20 17.66
CA ALA A 192 -6.54 -18.51 17.68
C ALA A 192 -5.09 -18.48 17.16
N SER A 193 -4.80 -17.67 16.14
CA SER A 193 -3.44 -17.48 15.62
C SER A 193 -2.52 -16.80 16.63
N LEU A 194 -3.05 -15.84 17.40
CA LEU A 194 -2.30 -15.17 18.46
C LEU A 194 -1.99 -16.13 19.61
N ASP A 195 -2.99 -16.89 20.06
CA ASP A 195 -2.84 -17.88 21.12
C ASP A 195 -1.85 -18.97 20.72
N TYR A 196 -1.96 -19.48 19.48
CA TYR A 196 -1.02 -20.44 18.91
C TYR A 196 0.42 -19.92 18.99
N ALA A 197 0.64 -18.67 18.56
CA ALA A 197 1.95 -18.05 18.53
C ALA A 197 2.57 -17.88 19.93
N TYR A 198 1.77 -17.53 20.94
CA TYR A 198 2.25 -17.44 22.33
C TYR A 198 2.53 -18.81 22.95
N LEU A 199 1.72 -19.82 22.64
CA LEU A 199 1.88 -21.18 23.17
C LEU A 199 3.07 -21.92 22.54
N HIS A 200 3.28 -21.77 21.23
CA HIS A 200 4.30 -22.51 20.49
C HIS A 200 5.61 -21.72 20.31
N GLY A 201 5.60 -20.42 20.61
CA GLY A 201 6.76 -19.53 20.43
C GLY A 201 7.12 -19.28 18.97
N SER A 202 6.23 -19.58 18.02
CA SER A 202 6.44 -19.35 16.59
C SER A 202 5.13 -19.30 15.80
N LEU A 203 5.19 -18.72 14.60
CA LEU A 203 4.10 -18.70 13.62
C LEU A 203 4.68 -18.81 12.21
N SER A 204 4.04 -19.59 11.33
CA SER A 204 4.55 -19.90 9.98
C SER A 204 3.52 -19.58 8.89
N THR A 205 4.00 -19.26 7.68
CA THR A 205 3.19 -19.05 6.46
C THR A 205 2.89 -20.36 5.72
N THR A 206 2.13 -20.29 4.62
CA THR A 206 1.81 -21.43 3.75
C THR A 206 3.04 -22.21 3.30
N PHE A 207 4.14 -21.56 2.93
CA PHE A 207 5.39 -22.24 2.54
C PHE A 207 6.43 -22.35 3.66
N GLY A 208 6.02 -22.15 4.93
CA GLY A 208 6.87 -22.42 6.08
C GLY A 208 7.83 -21.30 6.49
N TRP A 209 7.68 -20.09 5.94
CA TRP A 209 8.39 -18.92 6.46
C TRP A 209 7.97 -18.66 7.90
N THR A 210 8.91 -18.80 8.85
CA THR A 210 8.60 -18.85 10.28
C THR A 210 9.12 -17.62 11.01
N MET A 211 8.24 -16.99 11.79
CA MET A 211 8.60 -15.98 12.78
C MET A 211 8.63 -16.60 14.17
N HIS A 212 9.77 -16.51 14.85
CA HIS A 212 9.85 -16.82 16.28
C HIS A 212 9.22 -15.68 17.10
N VAL A 213 8.47 -16.07 18.12
CA VAL A 213 7.65 -15.19 18.96
C VAL A 213 8.11 -15.31 20.40
N ALA A 214 8.55 -14.19 20.97
CA ALA A 214 8.86 -14.09 22.38
C ALA A 214 7.56 -13.89 23.20
N PRO A 215 7.51 -14.28 24.48
CA PRO A 215 6.32 -14.11 25.32
C PRO A 215 5.83 -12.66 25.43
N TRP A 216 6.74 -11.69 25.37
CA TRP A 216 6.44 -10.24 25.41
C TRP A 216 6.30 -9.60 24.03
N ALA A 217 6.18 -10.40 22.97
CA ALA A 217 5.97 -9.86 21.63
C ALA A 217 4.64 -9.12 21.54
N ASN A 218 4.63 -7.99 20.82
CA ASN A 218 3.44 -7.18 20.63
C ASN A 218 2.35 -7.98 19.87
N PRO A 219 1.14 -8.15 20.44
CA PRO A 219 0.04 -8.87 19.80
C PRO A 219 -0.28 -8.37 18.39
N ARG A 220 -0.16 -7.05 18.15
CA ARG A 220 -0.42 -6.43 16.84
C ARG A 220 0.55 -6.95 15.79
N SER A 221 1.83 -7.11 16.13
CA SER A 221 2.83 -7.63 15.21
C SER A 221 2.58 -9.10 14.86
N ILE A 222 2.07 -9.88 15.82
CA ILE A 222 1.74 -11.29 15.62
C ILE A 222 0.53 -11.41 14.69
N ARG A 223 -0.56 -10.68 14.97
CA ARG A 223 -1.78 -10.69 14.12
C ARG A 223 -1.50 -10.25 12.68
N ASN A 224 -0.56 -9.32 12.49
CA ASN A 224 -0.24 -8.81 11.16
C ASN A 224 0.68 -9.74 10.36
N PHE A 225 1.43 -10.61 11.04
CA PHE A 225 2.43 -11.46 10.39
C PHE A 225 1.84 -12.35 9.28
N PRO A 226 0.71 -13.07 9.49
CA PRO A 226 0.12 -13.90 8.44
C PRO A 226 -0.16 -13.13 7.15
N MET A 227 -0.79 -11.96 7.22
CA MET A 227 -1.10 -11.17 6.03
C MET A 227 0.17 -10.68 5.33
N GLN A 228 1.13 -10.17 6.09
CA GLN A 228 2.34 -9.59 5.52
C GLN A 228 3.27 -10.63 4.91
N ALA A 229 3.42 -11.77 5.58
CA ALA A 229 4.39 -12.79 5.20
C ALA A 229 3.88 -13.67 4.06
N ASN A 230 2.60 -14.05 4.05
CA ASN A 230 1.99 -14.70 2.89
C ASN A 230 1.98 -13.75 1.67
N GLY A 231 1.71 -12.45 1.87
CA GLY A 231 1.84 -11.47 0.78
C GLY A 231 3.27 -11.36 0.21
N ALA A 232 4.30 -11.58 1.04
CA ALA A 232 5.68 -11.65 0.58
C ALA A 232 5.97 -12.95 -0.21
N GLU A 233 5.38 -14.08 0.16
CA GLU A 233 5.44 -15.33 -0.63
C GLU A 233 4.79 -15.15 -2.01
N MET A 234 3.61 -14.54 -2.03
CA MET A 234 2.91 -14.20 -3.27
C MET A 234 3.76 -13.33 -4.19
N LEU A 235 4.38 -12.27 -3.66
CA LEU A 235 5.23 -11.38 -4.47
C LEU A 235 6.41 -12.12 -5.09
N ARG A 236 7.06 -13.01 -4.32
CA ARG A 236 8.20 -13.81 -4.80
C ARG A 236 7.76 -14.75 -5.94
N LEU A 237 6.65 -15.46 -5.76
CA LEU A 237 6.10 -16.33 -6.80
C LEU A 237 5.67 -15.55 -8.04
N ALA A 238 5.03 -14.39 -7.87
CA ALA A 238 4.63 -13.53 -8.98
C ALA A 238 5.86 -13.05 -9.78
N CYS A 239 6.97 -12.69 -9.11
CA CYS A 239 8.22 -12.36 -9.79
C CYS A 239 8.75 -13.55 -10.60
N CYS A 240 8.75 -14.76 -10.04
CA CYS A 240 9.21 -15.97 -10.74
C CYS A 240 8.33 -16.25 -11.96
N PHE A 241 7.01 -16.35 -11.78
CA PHE A 241 6.07 -16.63 -12.88
C PHE A 241 6.11 -15.58 -13.98
N ALA A 242 6.22 -14.29 -13.65
CA ALA A 242 6.35 -13.23 -14.64
C ALA A 242 7.66 -13.35 -15.43
N THR A 243 8.79 -13.57 -14.74
CA THR A 243 10.10 -13.69 -15.39
C THR A 243 10.20 -14.93 -16.27
N GLU A 244 9.71 -16.08 -15.79
CA GLU A 244 9.60 -17.33 -16.56
C GLU A 244 8.66 -17.18 -17.78
N GLY A 245 7.64 -16.33 -17.66
CA GLY A 245 6.77 -15.91 -18.77
C GLY A 245 7.39 -14.92 -19.75
N GLY A 246 8.70 -14.64 -19.65
CA GLY A 246 9.42 -13.73 -20.53
C GLY A 246 9.21 -12.24 -20.23
N ILE A 247 8.58 -11.91 -19.10
CA ILE A 247 8.34 -10.51 -18.73
C ILE A 247 9.59 -9.89 -18.12
N ARG A 248 9.93 -8.70 -18.59
CA ARG A 248 10.97 -7.88 -17.97
C ARG A 248 10.42 -7.18 -16.72
N VAL A 249 10.61 -7.83 -15.57
CA VAL A 249 10.33 -7.24 -14.26
C VAL A 249 11.43 -6.22 -13.91
N CYS A 250 11.05 -4.96 -13.73
CA CYS A 250 11.97 -3.89 -13.34
C CYS A 250 12.23 -3.88 -11.83
N ALA A 251 11.16 -3.95 -11.03
CA ALA A 251 11.26 -3.96 -9.58
C ALA A 251 9.98 -4.53 -8.92
N PRO A 252 10.11 -5.34 -7.86
CA PRO A 252 9.04 -5.52 -6.88
C PRO A 252 8.94 -4.29 -5.98
N VAL A 253 7.73 -3.78 -5.76
CA VAL A 253 7.43 -2.56 -4.99
C VAL A 253 6.35 -2.89 -3.97
N HIS A 254 6.73 -3.20 -2.73
CA HIS A 254 5.80 -3.65 -1.68
C HIS A 254 4.94 -4.85 -2.13
N ASP A 255 3.70 -4.62 -2.54
CA ASP A 255 2.68 -5.56 -3.05
C ASP A 255 2.43 -5.40 -4.56
N ALA A 256 3.35 -4.73 -5.27
CA ALA A 256 3.23 -4.46 -6.69
C ALA A 256 4.46 -4.91 -7.49
N LEU A 257 4.28 -5.02 -8.81
CA LEU A 257 5.34 -5.23 -9.80
C LEU A 257 5.38 -4.05 -10.77
N LEU A 258 6.56 -3.51 -10.98
CA LEU A 258 6.86 -2.65 -12.13
C LEU A 258 7.47 -3.50 -13.23
N ILE A 259 6.87 -3.48 -14.42
CA ILE A 259 7.38 -4.16 -15.62
C ILE A 259 7.63 -3.15 -16.74
N GLU A 260 8.50 -3.51 -17.69
CA GLU A 260 8.81 -2.74 -18.89
C GLU A 260 8.61 -3.61 -20.13
N ALA A 261 8.01 -3.08 -21.19
CA ALA A 261 7.85 -3.79 -22.46
C ALA A 261 7.84 -2.81 -23.65
N PRO A 262 8.17 -3.26 -24.87
CA PRO A 262 7.92 -2.48 -26.08
C PRO A 262 6.45 -2.09 -26.17
N LEU A 263 6.14 -0.91 -26.74
CA LEU A 263 4.76 -0.42 -26.81
C LEU A 263 3.79 -1.37 -27.52
N GLY A 264 4.27 -2.08 -28.56
CA GLY A 264 3.47 -3.07 -29.28
C GLY A 264 3.09 -4.30 -28.45
N ASP A 265 3.90 -4.65 -27.44
CA ASP A 265 3.73 -5.84 -26.61
C ASP A 265 3.21 -5.53 -25.21
N LEU A 266 3.04 -4.24 -24.87
CA LEU A 266 2.77 -3.79 -23.50
C LEU A 266 1.50 -4.42 -22.91
N GLU A 267 0.41 -4.46 -23.69
CA GLU A 267 -0.85 -5.06 -23.23
C GLU A 267 -0.71 -6.57 -22.99
N CYS A 268 0.04 -7.27 -23.84
CA CYS A 268 0.35 -8.69 -23.65
C CYS A 268 1.19 -8.90 -22.38
N ALA A 269 2.21 -8.07 -22.17
CA ALA A 269 3.05 -8.12 -20.98
C ALA A 269 2.24 -7.88 -19.69
N VAL A 270 1.28 -6.94 -19.73
CA VAL A 270 0.35 -6.67 -18.64
C VAL A 270 -0.53 -7.88 -18.34
N ALA A 271 -1.12 -8.49 -19.38
CA ALA A 271 -1.97 -9.67 -19.23
C ALA A 271 -1.21 -10.87 -18.62
N THR A 272 0.00 -11.14 -19.11
CA THR A 272 0.88 -12.18 -18.58
C THR A 272 1.26 -11.92 -17.12
N THR A 273 1.60 -10.68 -16.78
CA THR A 273 1.96 -10.31 -15.40
C THR A 273 0.76 -10.41 -14.45
N ARG A 274 -0.42 -9.97 -14.90
CA ARG A 274 -1.67 -10.12 -14.15
C ARG A 274 -1.97 -11.60 -13.86
N SER A 275 -1.85 -12.46 -14.88
CA SER A 275 -2.02 -13.91 -14.73
C SER A 275 -0.99 -14.50 -13.76
N ALA A 276 0.27 -14.07 -13.82
CA ALA A 276 1.31 -14.47 -12.88
C ALA A 276 0.97 -14.07 -11.42
N MET A 277 0.49 -12.84 -11.19
CA MET A 277 0.08 -12.36 -9.88
C MET A 277 -1.15 -13.11 -9.34
N GLU A 278 -2.14 -13.38 -10.19
CA GLU A 278 -3.33 -14.16 -9.82
C GLU A 278 -2.98 -15.61 -9.48
N ARG A 279 -2.14 -16.25 -10.31
CA ARG A 279 -1.63 -17.60 -10.05
C ARG A 279 -0.87 -17.65 -8.73
N ALA A 280 -0.04 -16.65 -8.43
CA ALA A 280 0.69 -16.59 -7.18
C ALA A 280 -0.24 -16.51 -5.96
N SER A 281 -1.33 -15.72 -6.03
CA SER A 281 -2.35 -15.72 -4.97
C SER A 281 -3.02 -17.08 -4.81
N CYS A 282 -3.46 -17.72 -5.89
CA CYS A 282 -4.11 -19.03 -5.84
C CYS A 282 -3.20 -20.11 -5.23
N VAL A 283 -1.90 -20.04 -5.50
CA VAL A 283 -0.93 -21.00 -4.98
C VAL A 283 -0.71 -20.82 -3.46
N VAL A 284 -0.74 -19.59 -2.94
CA VAL A 284 -0.51 -19.30 -1.51
C VAL A 284 -1.80 -19.38 -0.68
N LEU A 285 -2.94 -19.03 -1.26
CA LEU A 285 -4.22 -18.81 -0.57
C LEU A 285 -5.27 -19.86 -0.94
N ASP A 286 -4.85 -21.11 -1.14
CA ASP A 286 -5.71 -22.26 -1.50
C ASP A 286 -6.76 -21.93 -2.58
N ARG A 287 -6.27 -21.60 -3.78
CA ARG A 287 -7.05 -21.28 -4.99
C ARG A 287 -7.91 -20.01 -4.88
N PHE A 288 -7.67 -19.14 -3.91
CA PHE A 288 -8.32 -17.83 -3.84
C PHE A 288 -7.55 -16.77 -4.65
N PRO A 289 -8.08 -16.30 -5.81
CA PRO A 289 -7.40 -15.31 -6.64
C PRO A 289 -7.53 -13.89 -6.06
N LEU A 290 -6.41 -13.16 -6.01
CA LEU A 290 -6.42 -11.72 -5.73
C LEU A 290 -6.32 -10.92 -7.03
N ARG A 291 -7.15 -9.86 -7.14
CA ARG A 291 -7.16 -8.96 -8.30
C ARG A 291 -5.98 -7.99 -8.23
N ALA A 292 -5.45 -7.62 -9.39
CA ALA A 292 -4.45 -6.57 -9.53
C ALA A 292 -5.02 -5.35 -10.30
N ALA A 293 -4.78 -4.14 -9.80
CA ALA A 293 -5.00 -2.91 -10.54
C ALA A 293 -3.76 -2.61 -11.39
N THR A 294 -3.94 -1.95 -12.55
CA THR A 294 -2.83 -1.61 -13.45
C THR A 294 -2.83 -0.12 -13.75
N SER A 295 -1.64 0.48 -13.69
CA SER A 295 -1.37 1.82 -14.20
C SER A 295 -0.32 1.72 -15.32
N LEU A 296 -0.63 2.31 -16.47
CA LEU A 296 0.25 2.28 -17.65
C LEU A 296 0.91 3.63 -17.85
N ILE A 297 2.19 3.61 -18.22
CA ILE A 297 2.96 4.79 -18.60
C ILE A 297 3.60 4.50 -19.95
N ARG A 298 3.28 5.30 -20.96
CA ARG A 298 3.81 5.11 -22.31
C ARG A 298 4.79 6.24 -22.62
N SER A 299 5.90 5.94 -23.29
CA SER A 299 6.79 7.01 -23.77
C SER A 299 6.00 7.96 -24.69
N PRO A 300 6.15 9.30 -24.56
CA PRO A 300 7.17 10.02 -23.79
C PRO A 300 6.80 10.36 -22.33
N ASP A 301 5.64 9.94 -21.85
CA ASP A 301 5.09 10.30 -20.54
C ASP A 301 5.94 9.78 -19.37
N ARG A 302 5.70 10.38 -18.20
CA ARG A 302 6.38 10.05 -16.95
C ARG A 302 5.41 9.37 -15.98
N TYR A 303 5.97 8.64 -15.01
CA TYR A 303 5.17 8.12 -13.90
C TYR A 303 4.53 9.27 -13.14
N ALA A 304 3.20 9.33 -13.11
CA ALA A 304 2.45 10.35 -12.37
C ALA A 304 1.83 9.72 -11.12
N ASP A 305 2.14 10.28 -9.95
CA ASP A 305 1.43 9.99 -8.70
C ASP A 305 0.55 11.21 -8.38
N PRO A 306 -0.79 11.08 -8.29
CA PRO A 306 -1.68 12.18 -7.96
C PRO A 306 -1.31 12.90 -6.65
N ARG A 307 -0.67 12.18 -5.70
CA ARG A 307 -0.21 12.75 -4.43
C ARG A 307 0.98 13.70 -4.61
N GLY A 308 1.72 13.56 -5.70
CA GLY A 308 2.90 14.37 -6.01
C GLY A 308 2.62 15.55 -6.94
N GLN A 309 1.44 15.61 -7.57
CA GLN A 309 1.10 16.64 -8.55
C GLN A 309 1.17 18.05 -7.97
N ARG A 310 0.55 18.29 -6.81
CA ARG A 310 0.62 19.58 -6.10
C ARG A 310 2.04 20.09 -5.86
N MET A 311 2.99 19.19 -5.56
CA MET A 311 4.38 19.58 -5.37
C MET A 311 5.02 20.03 -6.69
N TRP A 312 4.77 19.30 -7.77
CA TRP A 312 5.27 19.67 -9.08
C TRP A 312 4.64 20.96 -9.59
N ASP A 313 3.34 21.17 -9.37
CA ASP A 313 2.67 22.42 -9.69
C ASP A 313 3.34 23.59 -8.96
N THR A 314 3.57 23.47 -7.65
CA THR A 314 4.31 24.49 -6.88
C THR A 314 5.75 24.68 -7.38
N VAL A 315 6.47 23.60 -7.73
CA VAL A 315 7.83 23.71 -8.27
C VAL A 315 7.82 24.43 -9.62
N TRP A 316 6.86 24.12 -10.49
CA TRP A 316 6.71 24.78 -11.79
C TRP A 316 6.30 26.24 -11.65
N ASP A 317 5.41 26.57 -10.73
CA ASP A 317 5.02 27.94 -10.41
C ASP A 317 6.24 28.74 -9.93
N ILE A 318 7.03 28.18 -8.99
CA ILE A 318 8.26 28.80 -8.50
C ILE A 318 9.29 28.96 -9.64
N LEU A 319 9.48 27.93 -10.46
CA LEU A 319 10.39 28.00 -11.61
C LEU A 319 9.93 29.06 -12.61
N ALA A 320 8.63 29.19 -12.87
CA ALA A 320 8.07 30.20 -13.75
C ALA A 320 8.21 31.64 -13.19
N GLU A 321 8.09 31.78 -11.87
CA GLU A 321 8.38 33.05 -11.17
C GLU A 321 9.87 33.41 -11.22
N LEU A 322 10.76 32.43 -11.06
CA LEU A 322 12.22 32.60 -11.11
C LEU A 322 12.74 32.82 -12.55
N ASP A 323 12.14 32.18 -13.54
CA ASP A 323 12.47 32.32 -14.97
C ASP A 323 11.83 33.59 -15.59
N GLY A 324 11.03 34.34 -14.82
CA GLY A 324 10.66 35.72 -15.16
C GLY A 324 9.49 35.88 -16.13
N GLY A 325 8.33 35.25 -15.87
CA GLY A 325 7.07 35.69 -16.47
C GLY A 325 6.93 35.49 -17.98
N VAL A 326 7.63 34.51 -18.57
CA VAL A 326 7.39 34.11 -19.97
C VAL A 326 6.60 32.80 -19.99
N PRO A 327 5.32 32.80 -20.43
CA PRO A 327 4.52 31.59 -20.52
C PRO A 327 5.08 30.71 -21.64
N ARG A 328 5.38 29.43 -21.34
CA ARG A 328 5.60 28.42 -22.38
C ARG A 328 4.35 27.57 -22.55
N VAL A 329 3.89 27.59 -23.80
CA VAL A 329 2.73 26.90 -24.36
C VAL A 329 2.89 25.38 -24.25
N HIS A 330 1.75 24.73 -23.96
CA HIS A 330 1.49 23.30 -23.82
C HIS A 330 2.31 22.36 -24.71
#